data_AF-A0A3E2WYT8-F1
#
_entry.id   AF-A0A3E2WYT8-F1
#
_cell.length_a   1.000
_cell.length_b   1.000
_cell.length_c   1.000
_cell.angle_alpha   90.00
_cell.angle_beta   90.00
_cell.angle_gamma   90.00
#
_symmetry.space_group_name_H-M   'P 1'
#
loop_
_entity.id
_entity.type
_entity.pdbx_description
1 polymer ?
#
loop_
_entity_poly.entity_id
_entity_poly.type
_entity_poly.pdbx_seq_one_letter_code
_entity_poly.pdbx_strand_id
1 'polypeptide(L)'
;MNTFKIKIIALILMVIDHIGYYFEGTPIWFRWLGRASFPLFLFCMVWGYQYTKNRRIYLLRLYLMSVFMTIFGYAVDYFMPTEYGYGNHNIFLTMFIVGVLISTIEIFLQDHKKGGILLGCIFAVQFLFYILPFSRYLSSDVLTGLIPNIYLNEYGFEFVALGVLMYFLKEKKDCFIVMYIIFCINQFSMEMLDGIYGLQCLMVLALPIMLKYNNQKGPGMKYFFYIFYPAHTFLLFYLANFVF
;
A
#
# COMPACT_ATOMS: atom_id res chain seq x y z
N MET A 1 17.56 14.06 2.78
CA MET A 1 16.32 13.83 3.56
C MET A 1 16.33 12.38 4.02
N ASN A 2 16.19 12.09 5.32
CA ASN A 2 16.23 10.71 5.82
C ASN A 2 14.85 10.03 5.73
N THR A 3 14.78 8.71 5.89
CA THR A 3 13.53 7.93 5.78
C THR A 3 12.48 8.43 6.77
N PHE A 4 12.88 8.79 7.99
CA PHE A 4 11.95 9.32 8.99
C PHE A 4 11.24 10.59 8.50
N LYS A 5 11.98 11.58 7.98
CA LYS A 5 11.38 12.81 7.43
C LYS A 5 10.45 12.52 6.25
N ILE A 6 10.81 11.59 5.37
CA ILE A 6 9.94 11.16 4.27
C ILE A 6 8.64 10.55 4.81
N LYS A 7 8.71 9.69 5.83
CA LYS A 7 7.51 9.11 6.47
C LYS A 7 6.61 10.14 7.13
N ILE A 8 7.18 11.19 7.74
CA ILE A 8 6.38 12.28 8.30
C ILE A 8 5.67 13.06 7.20
N ILE A 9 6.36 13.37 6.10
CA ILE A 9 5.73 14.01 4.93
C ILE A 9 4.62 13.12 4.38
N ALA A 10 4.88 11.84 4.16
CA ALA A 10 3.89 10.87 3.70
C ALA A 10 2.67 10.81 4.63
N LEU A 11 2.89 10.80 5.95
CA LEU A 11 1.82 10.79 6.95
C LEU A 11 0.96 12.06 6.89
N ILE A 12 1.57 13.23 6.75
CA ILE A 12 0.82 14.50 6.60
C ILE A 12 -0.03 14.45 5.33
N LEU A 13 0.56 14.03 4.21
CA LEU A 13 -0.16 13.89 2.94
C LEU A 13 -1.30 12.87 3.03
N MET A 14 -1.10 11.76 3.76
CA MET A 14 -2.14 10.76 4.01
C MET A 14 -3.35 11.35 4.74
N VAL A 15 -3.11 12.14 5.79
CA VAL A 15 -4.18 12.80 6.55
C VAL A 15 -4.92 13.79 5.66
N ILE A 16 -4.20 14.57 4.85
CA ILE A 16 -4.81 15.50 3.88
C ILE A 16 -5.65 14.74 2.86
N ASP A 17 -5.16 13.61 2.31
CA ASP A 17 -5.92 12.78 1.38
C ASP A 17 -7.23 12.29 2.01
N HIS A 18 -7.15 11.73 3.22
CA HIS A 18 -8.30 11.16 3.89
C HIS A 18 -9.30 12.21 4.36
N ILE A 19 -8.86 13.41 4.74
CA ILE A 19 -9.79 14.53 4.94
C ILE A 19 -10.53 14.83 3.64
N GLY A 20 -9.81 14.89 2.51
CA GLY A 20 -10.41 15.10 1.19
C GLY A 20 -11.30 13.93 0.71
N TYR A 21 -11.13 12.74 1.28
CA TYR A 21 -11.91 11.54 0.94
C TYR A 21 -13.19 11.45 1.76
N TYR A 22 -13.10 11.67 3.09
CA TYR A 22 -14.22 11.47 3.99
C TYR A 22 -15.18 12.66 4.09
N PHE A 23 -14.68 13.89 3.95
CA PHE A 23 -15.51 15.09 4.15
C PHE A 23 -15.93 15.70 2.81
N GLU A 24 -17.24 15.79 2.60
CA GLU A 24 -17.83 16.49 1.46
C GLU A 24 -17.51 17.99 1.47
N GLY A 25 -17.43 18.61 0.29
CA GLY A 25 -17.13 20.05 0.15
C GLY A 25 -15.67 20.45 0.39
N THR A 26 -14.78 19.49 0.66
CA THR A 26 -13.34 19.76 0.76
C THR A 26 -12.72 20.10 -0.60
N PRO A 27 -11.69 20.96 -0.66
CA PRO A 27 -11.04 21.30 -1.92
C PRO A 27 -10.37 20.08 -2.58
N ILE A 28 -10.60 19.89 -3.88
CA ILE A 28 -10.07 18.73 -4.64
C ILE A 28 -8.54 18.56 -4.54
N TRP A 29 -7.80 19.66 -4.35
CA TRP A 29 -6.34 19.62 -4.22
C TRP A 29 -5.86 18.86 -2.97
N PHE A 30 -6.73 18.62 -1.99
CA PHE A 30 -6.42 17.72 -0.87
C PHE A 30 -6.10 16.32 -1.40
N ARG A 31 -6.93 15.81 -2.31
CA ARG A 31 -6.70 14.52 -2.99
C ARG A 31 -5.46 14.58 -3.88
N TRP A 32 -5.22 15.69 -4.57
CA TRP A 32 -4.06 15.86 -5.46
C TRP A 32 -2.73 15.69 -4.72
N LEU A 33 -2.58 16.39 -3.60
CA LEU A 33 -1.39 16.27 -2.74
C LEU A 33 -1.36 14.89 -2.08
N GLY A 34 -2.53 14.40 -1.68
CA GLY A 34 -2.72 13.13 -1.00
C GLY A 34 -2.18 11.91 -1.75
N ARG A 35 -2.31 11.87 -3.09
CA ARG A 35 -1.82 10.76 -3.92
C ARG A 35 -0.32 10.48 -3.81
N ALA A 36 0.48 11.45 -3.36
CA ALA A 36 1.90 11.24 -3.10
C ALA A 36 2.19 10.45 -1.80
N SER A 37 1.21 10.25 -0.91
CA SER A 37 1.39 9.55 0.37
C SER A 37 1.86 8.10 0.20
N PHE A 38 1.06 7.27 -0.49
CA PHE A 38 1.33 5.85 -0.64
C PHE A 38 2.69 5.53 -1.30
N PRO A 39 3.09 6.12 -2.44
CA PRO A 39 4.40 5.84 -3.02
C PRO A 39 5.57 6.26 -2.11
N LEU A 40 5.42 7.29 -1.27
CA LEU A 40 6.44 7.64 -0.29
C LEU A 40 6.55 6.59 0.83
N PHE A 41 5.43 6.06 1.31
CA PHE A 41 5.45 4.94 2.24
C PHE A 41 6.04 3.68 1.61
N LEU A 42 5.68 3.37 0.35
CA LEU A 42 6.21 2.25 -0.41
C LEU A 42 7.73 2.39 -0.64
N PHE A 43 8.21 3.58 -1.01
CA PHE A 43 9.63 3.90 -1.12
C PHE A 43 10.37 3.66 0.20
N CYS A 44 9.82 4.16 1.31
CA CYS A 44 10.39 3.94 2.64
C CYS A 44 10.39 2.46 3.04
N MET A 45 9.36 1.70 2.64
CA MET A 45 9.25 0.26 2.85
C MET A 45 10.37 -0.46 2.12
N VAL A 46 10.54 -0.18 0.82
CA VAL A 46 11.57 -0.75 -0.06
C VAL A 46 12.99 -0.54 0.49
N TRP A 47 13.33 0.68 0.91
CA TRP A 47 14.62 0.97 1.53
C TRP A 47 14.77 0.30 2.90
N GLY A 48 13.71 0.33 3.72
CA GLY A 48 13.69 -0.34 5.02
C GLY A 48 13.84 -1.86 4.91
N TYR A 49 13.35 -2.45 3.84
CA TYR A 49 13.39 -3.89 3.58
C TYR A 49 14.82 -4.39 3.33
N GLN A 50 15.61 -3.63 2.57
CA GLN A 50 17.03 -3.91 2.31
C GLN A 50 17.83 -4.05 3.62
N TYR A 51 17.62 -3.13 4.56
CA TYR A 51 18.39 -3.05 5.81
C TYR A 51 17.77 -3.83 6.98
N THR A 52 16.68 -4.54 6.74
CA THR A 52 16.01 -5.31 7.79
C THR A 52 16.82 -6.57 8.12
N LYS A 53 17.23 -6.70 9.40
CA LYS A 53 17.98 -7.86 9.91
C LYS A 53 17.24 -9.19 9.73
N ASN A 54 15.91 -9.19 9.93
CA ASN A 54 15.09 -10.39 9.78
C ASN A 54 13.82 -10.07 8.97
N ARG A 55 13.88 -10.41 7.68
CA ARG A 55 12.80 -10.17 6.72
C ARG A 55 11.55 -10.99 7.02
N ARG A 56 11.69 -12.22 7.54
CA ARG A 56 10.54 -13.07 7.91
C ARG A 56 9.69 -12.41 9.01
N ILE A 57 10.33 -11.91 10.07
CA ILE A 57 9.63 -11.19 11.15
C ILE A 57 9.00 -9.89 10.63
N TYR A 58 9.68 -9.21 9.71
CA TYR A 58 9.15 -8.00 9.10
C TYR A 58 7.89 -8.25 8.28
N LEU A 59 7.91 -9.26 7.39
CA LEU A 59 6.75 -9.67 6.60
C LEU A 59 5.62 -10.18 7.47
N LEU A 60 5.92 -11.00 8.48
CA LEU A 60 4.90 -11.45 9.44
C LEU A 60 4.21 -10.27 10.13
N ARG A 61 4.96 -9.24 10.52
CA ARG A 61 4.35 -8.04 11.13
C ARG A 61 3.44 -7.29 10.15
N LEU A 62 3.80 -7.19 8.88
CA LEU A 62 2.93 -6.58 7.86
C LEU A 62 1.66 -7.42 7.66
N TYR A 63 1.80 -8.74 7.57
CA TYR A 63 0.66 -9.64 7.42
C TYR A 63 -0.29 -9.59 8.62
N LEU A 64 0.25 -9.64 9.85
CA LEU A 64 -0.56 -9.52 11.06
C LEU A 64 -1.29 -8.17 11.14
N MET A 65 -0.66 -7.09 10.67
CA MET A 65 -1.32 -5.78 10.57
C MET A 65 -2.38 -5.75 9.48
N SER A 66 -2.20 -6.47 8.38
CA SER A 66 -3.24 -6.65 7.36
C SER A 66 -4.45 -7.39 7.93
N VAL A 67 -4.23 -8.52 8.59
CA VAL A 67 -5.31 -9.29 9.24
C VAL A 67 -6.02 -8.42 10.29
N PHE A 68 -5.27 -7.66 11.10
CA PHE A 68 -5.83 -6.70 12.04
C PHE A 68 -6.71 -5.66 11.35
N MET A 69 -6.22 -4.97 10.30
CA MET A 69 -7.02 -3.98 9.56
C MET A 69 -8.29 -4.58 8.96
N THR A 70 -8.23 -5.83 8.52
CA THR A 70 -9.36 -6.56 7.95
C THR A 70 -10.43 -6.84 9.00
N ILE A 71 -10.04 -7.39 10.15
CA ILE A 71 -10.95 -7.62 11.28
C ILE A 71 -11.51 -6.29 11.80
N PHE A 72 -10.66 -5.27 11.89
CA PHE A 72 -11.04 -3.94 12.33
C PHE A 72 -12.08 -3.30 11.40
N GLY A 73 -11.83 -3.28 10.09
CA GLY A 73 -12.79 -2.75 9.12
C GLY A 73 -14.12 -3.49 9.16
N TYR A 74 -14.09 -4.82 9.20
CA TYR A 74 -15.32 -5.63 9.34
C TYR A 74 -16.09 -5.32 10.64
N ALA A 75 -15.37 -5.15 11.76
CA ALA A 75 -16.00 -4.78 13.03
C ALA A 75 -16.63 -3.39 12.96
N VAL A 76 -15.95 -2.40 12.35
CA VAL A 76 -16.50 -1.05 12.16
C VAL A 76 -17.78 -1.11 11.31
N ASP A 77 -17.76 -1.81 10.18
CA ASP A 77 -18.95 -1.97 9.33
C ASP A 77 -20.12 -2.65 10.05
N TYR A 78 -19.82 -3.64 10.91
CA TYR A 78 -20.84 -4.34 11.69
C TYR A 78 -21.46 -3.46 12.78
N PHE A 79 -20.64 -2.70 13.53
CA PHE A 79 -21.11 -1.89 14.67
C PHE A 79 -21.58 -0.48 14.26
N MET A 80 -21.10 0.05 13.14
CA MET A 80 -21.35 1.41 12.65
C MET A 80 -21.71 1.40 11.17
N PRO A 81 -22.85 0.78 10.79
CA PRO A 81 -23.24 0.68 9.38
C PRO A 81 -23.52 2.06 8.79
N THR A 82 -22.97 2.31 7.60
CA THR A 82 -23.16 3.53 6.79
C THR A 82 -23.50 3.12 5.35
N GLU A 83 -23.95 4.06 4.52
CA GLU A 83 -24.33 3.76 3.12
C GLU A 83 -23.18 3.16 2.30
N TYR A 84 -21.96 3.68 2.48
CA TYR A 84 -20.77 3.28 1.73
C TYR A 84 -19.83 2.34 2.52
N GLY A 85 -20.12 2.09 3.80
CA GLY A 85 -19.25 1.37 4.71
C GLY A 85 -17.96 2.12 5.06
N TYR A 86 -17.10 1.47 5.85
CA TYR A 86 -15.82 1.97 6.30
C TYR A 86 -14.79 2.05 5.15
N GLY A 87 -14.92 1.20 4.14
CA GLY A 87 -14.04 1.10 2.98
C GLY A 87 -12.75 0.31 3.23
N ASN A 88 -12.06 -0.04 2.15
CA ASN A 88 -10.81 -0.82 2.21
C ASN A 88 -9.61 0.06 2.58
N HIS A 89 -9.10 -0.12 3.80
CA HIS A 89 -7.94 0.58 4.34
C HIS A 89 -6.84 -0.42 4.73
N ASN A 90 -6.36 -1.25 3.81
CA ASN A 90 -5.37 -2.28 4.08
C ASN A 90 -4.06 -2.17 3.27
N ILE A 91 -3.37 -1.02 3.37
CA ILE A 91 -2.04 -0.80 2.75
C ILE A 91 -0.99 -1.85 3.15
N PHE A 92 -1.17 -2.45 4.34
CA PHE A 92 -0.23 -3.44 4.86
C PHE A 92 -0.24 -4.72 4.03
N LEU A 93 -1.39 -5.10 3.45
CA LEU A 93 -1.50 -6.23 2.55
C LEU A 93 -0.68 -6.00 1.28
N THR A 94 -0.83 -4.85 0.64
CA THR A 94 -0.06 -4.48 -0.56
C THR A 94 1.44 -4.50 -0.27
N MET A 95 1.87 -3.89 0.84
CA MET A 95 3.28 -3.91 1.24
C MET A 95 3.79 -5.31 1.59
N PHE A 96 2.96 -6.14 2.20
CA PHE A 96 3.28 -7.54 2.47
C PHE A 96 3.53 -8.31 1.18
N ILE A 97 2.62 -8.20 0.21
CA ILE A 97 2.74 -8.86 -1.10
C ILE A 97 4.01 -8.41 -1.83
N VAL A 98 4.29 -7.10 -1.86
CA VAL A 98 5.53 -6.55 -2.43
C VAL A 98 6.76 -7.19 -1.79
N GLY A 99 6.82 -7.25 -0.46
CA GLY A 99 7.96 -7.83 0.24
C GLY A 99 8.10 -9.36 0.05
N VAL A 100 6.99 -10.08 -0.08
CA VAL A 100 6.97 -11.51 -0.43
C VAL A 100 7.52 -11.72 -1.83
N LEU A 101 7.06 -10.94 -2.82
CA LEU A 101 7.55 -11.04 -4.20
C LEU A 101 9.04 -10.70 -4.30
N ILE A 102 9.50 -9.64 -3.64
CA ILE A 102 10.93 -9.30 -3.57
C ILE A 102 11.75 -10.47 -3.04
N SER A 103 11.32 -11.07 -1.92
CA SER A 103 12.02 -12.21 -1.31
C SER A 103 12.05 -13.42 -2.25
N THR A 104 10.92 -13.72 -2.88
CA THR A 104 10.79 -14.85 -3.79
C THR A 104 11.66 -14.67 -5.02
N ILE A 105 11.70 -13.48 -5.62
CA ILE A 105 12.54 -13.17 -6.77
C ILE A 105 14.03 -13.31 -6.39
N GLU A 106 14.46 -12.73 -5.26
CA GLU A 106 15.86 -12.88 -4.83
C GLU A 106 16.25 -14.33 -4.56
N ILE A 107 15.36 -15.12 -3.93
CA ILE A 107 15.60 -16.55 -3.72
C ILE A 107 15.64 -17.29 -5.05
N PHE A 108 14.78 -16.95 -6.01
CA PHE A 108 14.79 -17.55 -7.34
C PHE A 108 16.10 -17.28 -8.09
N LEU A 109 16.64 -16.06 -7.96
CA LEU A 109 17.93 -15.69 -8.57
C LEU A 109 19.13 -16.43 -7.94
N GLN A 110 19.00 -16.89 -6.69
CA GLN A 110 20.05 -17.65 -5.99
C GLN A 110 19.88 -19.17 -6.12
N ASP A 111 18.64 -19.66 -6.09
CA ASP A 111 18.24 -21.07 -6.10
C ASP A 111 16.90 -21.19 -6.85
N HIS A 112 16.99 -21.45 -8.15
CA HIS A 112 15.84 -21.55 -9.05
C HIS A 112 14.81 -22.59 -8.58
N LYS A 113 15.24 -23.69 -7.94
CA LYS A 113 14.32 -24.72 -7.45
C LYS A 113 13.50 -24.20 -6.28
N LYS A 114 14.16 -23.63 -5.25
CA LYS A 114 13.45 -23.07 -4.09
C LYS A 114 12.58 -21.87 -4.48
N GLY A 115 13.08 -20.98 -5.33
CA GLY A 115 12.31 -19.85 -5.81
C GLY A 115 11.11 -20.29 -6.66
N GLY A 116 11.27 -21.31 -7.51
CA GLY A 116 10.19 -21.86 -8.32
C GLY A 116 9.08 -22.46 -7.47
N ILE A 117 9.43 -23.15 -6.39
CA ILE A 117 8.45 -23.63 -5.39
C ILE A 117 7.70 -22.45 -4.77
N LEU A 118 8.39 -21.39 -4.36
CA LEU A 118 7.75 -20.20 -3.77
C LEU A 118 6.81 -19.49 -4.77
N LEU A 119 7.21 -19.35 -6.03
CA LEU A 119 6.34 -18.83 -7.09
C LEU A 119 5.10 -19.72 -7.30
N GLY A 120 5.29 -21.04 -7.31
CA GLY A 120 4.20 -22.01 -7.36
C GLY A 120 3.24 -21.89 -6.18
N CYS A 121 3.76 -21.68 -4.96
CA CYS A 121 2.94 -21.41 -3.78
C CYS A 121 2.15 -20.11 -3.92
N ILE A 122 2.78 -19.03 -4.40
CA ILE A 122 2.09 -17.74 -4.63
C ILE A 122 0.95 -17.92 -5.64
N PHE A 123 1.23 -18.60 -6.75
CA PHE A 123 0.22 -18.92 -7.77
C PHE A 123 -0.93 -19.77 -7.19
N ALA A 124 -0.61 -20.82 -6.43
CA ALA A 124 -1.61 -21.66 -5.77
C ALA A 124 -2.49 -20.87 -4.80
N VAL A 125 -1.93 -19.91 -4.05
CA VAL A 125 -2.70 -19.01 -3.17
C VAL A 125 -3.68 -18.14 -3.96
N GLN A 126 -3.31 -17.69 -5.17
CA GLN A 126 -4.23 -16.93 -6.03
C GLN A 126 -5.43 -17.80 -6.49
N PHE A 127 -5.22 -19.09 -6.75
CA PHE A 127 -6.30 -20.03 -7.09
C PHE A 127 -7.15 -20.40 -5.88
N LEU A 128 -6.52 -20.60 -4.71
CA LEU A 128 -7.21 -20.94 -3.47
C LEU A 128 -8.28 -19.91 -3.13
N PHE A 129 -8.02 -18.64 -3.43
CA PHE A 129 -8.97 -17.54 -3.28
C PHE A 129 -10.33 -17.82 -3.94
N TYR A 130 -10.34 -18.42 -5.14
CA TYR A 130 -11.57 -18.67 -5.91
C TYR A 130 -12.23 -20.02 -5.61
N ILE A 131 -11.48 -20.98 -5.09
CA ILE A 131 -11.95 -22.37 -4.91
C ILE A 131 -12.61 -22.57 -3.54
N LEU A 132 -12.21 -21.81 -2.51
CA LEU A 132 -12.72 -22.01 -1.15
C LEU A 132 -14.22 -21.71 -1.07
N PRO A 133 -15.08 -22.63 -0.62
CA PRO A 133 -16.53 -22.44 -0.61
C PRO A 133 -16.98 -21.29 0.30
N PHE A 134 -16.23 -20.97 1.36
CA PHE A 134 -16.52 -19.84 2.25
C PHE A 134 -16.23 -18.47 1.60
N SER A 135 -15.43 -18.42 0.52
CA SER A 135 -15.15 -17.18 -0.22
C SER A 135 -16.41 -16.48 -0.72
N ARG A 136 -17.49 -17.24 -0.97
CA ARG A 136 -18.77 -16.72 -1.47
C ARG A 136 -19.59 -15.97 -0.42
N TYR A 137 -19.25 -16.13 0.86
CA TYR A 137 -20.02 -15.56 1.98
C TYR A 137 -19.31 -14.37 2.63
N LEU A 138 -18.07 -14.09 2.26
CA LEU A 138 -17.30 -12.94 2.72
C LEU A 138 -17.25 -11.87 1.64
N SER A 139 -17.18 -10.60 2.05
CA SER A 139 -16.81 -9.53 1.12
C SER A 139 -15.39 -9.76 0.61
N SER A 140 -15.10 -9.29 -0.61
CA SER A 140 -13.78 -9.42 -1.22
C SER A 140 -12.68 -8.79 -0.37
N ASP A 141 -12.97 -7.69 0.33
CA ASP A 141 -12.01 -7.03 1.23
C ASP A 141 -11.66 -7.90 2.44
N VAL A 142 -12.64 -8.60 3.03
CA VAL A 142 -12.38 -9.52 4.15
C VAL A 142 -11.58 -10.73 3.70
N LEU A 143 -11.92 -11.28 2.54
CA LEU A 143 -11.26 -12.46 2.01
C LEU A 143 -9.79 -12.19 1.64
N THR A 144 -9.50 -11.03 1.05
CA THR A 144 -8.14 -10.65 0.63
C THR A 144 -7.21 -10.39 1.81
N GLY A 145 -7.75 -9.91 2.92
CA GLY A 145 -7.02 -9.76 4.18
C GLY A 145 -6.54 -11.09 4.78
N LEU A 146 -7.33 -12.16 4.61
CA LEU A 146 -7.02 -13.52 5.09
C LEU A 146 -6.23 -14.35 4.08
N ILE A 147 -6.52 -14.16 2.78
CA ILE A 147 -5.90 -14.88 1.67
C ILE A 147 -5.33 -13.82 0.72
N PRO A 148 -4.04 -13.48 0.86
CA PRO A 148 -3.41 -12.43 0.08
C PRO A 148 -3.58 -12.62 -1.42
N ASN A 149 -4.25 -11.67 -2.06
CA ASN A 149 -4.46 -11.65 -3.50
C ASN A 149 -3.67 -10.50 -4.14
N ILE A 150 -2.92 -10.80 -5.18
CA ILE A 150 -2.04 -9.84 -5.88
C ILE A 150 -2.87 -8.79 -6.63
N TYR A 151 -4.04 -9.16 -7.13
CA TYR A 151 -4.92 -8.26 -7.88
C TYR A 151 -5.92 -7.55 -6.96
N LEU A 152 -6.49 -8.28 -6.01
CA LEU A 152 -7.49 -7.76 -5.06
C LEU A 152 -6.79 -7.33 -3.78
N ASN A 153 -6.22 -6.12 -3.80
CA ASN A 153 -5.70 -5.41 -2.62
C ASN A 153 -5.97 -3.91 -2.80
N GLU A 154 -5.74 -3.08 -1.78
CA GLU A 154 -6.14 -1.66 -1.78
C GLU A 154 -5.73 -0.89 -3.05
N TYR A 155 -4.55 -1.17 -3.62
CA TYR A 155 -4.06 -0.51 -4.84
C TYR A 155 -3.92 -1.44 -6.05
N GLY A 156 -4.29 -2.71 -5.92
CA GLY A 156 -4.21 -3.71 -6.98
C GLY A 156 -2.79 -4.11 -7.43
N PHE A 157 -2.73 -4.82 -8.55
CA PHE A 157 -1.48 -5.41 -9.07
C PHE A 157 -0.44 -4.37 -9.50
N GLU A 158 -0.89 -3.26 -10.09
CA GLU A 158 0.01 -2.25 -10.67
C GLU A 158 0.93 -1.64 -9.60
N PHE A 159 0.39 -1.37 -8.41
CA PHE A 159 1.17 -0.82 -7.29
C PHE A 159 2.04 -1.89 -6.60
N VAL A 160 1.64 -3.15 -6.65
CA VAL A 160 2.51 -4.27 -6.26
C VAL A 160 3.71 -4.33 -7.21
N ALA A 161 3.48 -4.27 -8.52
CA ALA A 161 4.54 -4.25 -9.53
C ALA A 161 5.45 -3.03 -9.36
N LEU A 162 4.88 -1.84 -9.12
CA LEU A 162 5.63 -0.63 -8.79
C LEU A 162 6.55 -0.85 -7.60
N GLY A 163 6.06 -1.41 -6.49
CA GLY A 163 6.86 -1.65 -5.29
C GLY A 163 8.03 -2.60 -5.53
N VAL A 164 7.81 -3.66 -6.32
CA VAL A 164 8.86 -4.60 -6.73
C VAL A 164 9.90 -3.90 -7.63
N LEU A 165 9.46 -3.15 -8.64
CA LEU A 165 10.34 -2.40 -9.54
C LEU A 165 11.14 -1.34 -8.78
N MET A 166 10.51 -0.60 -7.87
CA MET A 166 11.18 0.35 -6.98
C MET A 166 12.30 -0.34 -6.20
N TYR A 167 12.10 -1.56 -5.70
CA TYR A 167 13.13 -2.27 -4.95
C TYR A 167 14.38 -2.62 -5.76
N PHE A 168 14.19 -3.10 -6.99
CA PHE A 168 15.30 -3.49 -7.86
C PHE A 168 15.96 -2.30 -8.58
N LEU A 169 15.22 -1.19 -8.75
CA LEU A 169 15.72 0.02 -9.42
C LEU A 169 16.17 1.12 -8.46
N LYS A 170 15.95 1.02 -7.14
CA LYS A 170 16.23 2.09 -6.15
C LYS A 170 17.64 2.67 -6.20
N GLU A 171 18.63 1.89 -6.64
CA GLU A 171 20.03 2.32 -6.75
C GLU A 171 20.36 2.94 -8.12
N LYS A 172 19.60 2.59 -9.17
CA LYS A 172 19.75 3.10 -10.54
C LYS A 172 18.84 4.31 -10.76
N LYS A 173 19.30 5.49 -10.31
CA LYS A 173 18.49 6.73 -10.27
C LYS A 173 17.76 7.03 -11.59
N ASP A 174 18.46 6.97 -12.73
CA ASP A 174 17.87 7.32 -14.02
C ASP A 174 16.76 6.32 -14.42
N CYS A 175 17.03 5.02 -14.29
CA CYS A 175 16.04 3.97 -14.53
C CYS A 175 14.84 4.10 -13.58
N PHE A 176 15.08 4.43 -12.31
CA PHE A 176 14.01 4.64 -11.32
C PHE A 176 13.11 5.82 -11.70
N ILE A 177 13.69 6.95 -12.10
CA ILE A 177 12.96 8.14 -12.55
C ILE A 177 12.09 7.80 -13.77
N VAL A 178 12.70 7.20 -14.80
CA VAL A 178 12.00 6.83 -16.03
C VAL A 178 10.86 5.85 -15.74
N MET A 179 11.12 4.79 -14.98
CA MET A 179 10.11 3.81 -14.58
C MET A 179 8.95 4.47 -13.83
N TYR A 180 9.24 5.36 -12.87
CA TYR A 180 8.22 6.02 -12.08
C TYR A 180 7.37 7.00 -12.89
N ILE A 181 7.98 7.74 -13.82
CA ILE A 181 7.25 8.66 -14.73
C ILE A 181 6.36 7.86 -15.69
N ILE A 182 6.88 6.77 -16.28
CA ILE A 182 6.09 5.89 -17.15
C ILE A 182 4.90 5.31 -16.38
N PHE A 183 5.11 4.90 -15.12
CA PHE A 183 4.02 4.44 -14.26
C PHE A 183 2.95 5.51 -14.07
N CYS A 184 3.35 6.76 -13.76
CA CYS A 184 2.40 7.87 -13.60
C CYS A 184 1.62 8.18 -14.89
N ILE A 185 2.27 8.11 -16.06
CA ILE A 185 1.62 8.28 -17.37
C ILE A 185 0.63 7.14 -17.63
N ASN A 186 0.97 5.90 -17.27
CA ASN A 186 0.06 4.76 -17.39
C ASN A 186 -1.18 4.97 -16.51
N GLN A 187 -1.01 5.37 -15.24
CA GLN A 187 -2.13 5.69 -14.34
C GLN A 187 -3.05 6.76 -14.93
N PHE A 188 -2.47 7.86 -15.43
CA PHE A 188 -3.24 8.92 -16.09
C PHE A 188 -4.02 8.38 -17.28
N SER A 189 -3.39 7.58 -18.13
CA SER A 189 -4.00 7.04 -19.34
C SER A 189 -5.18 6.10 -19.01
N MET A 190 -5.01 5.21 -18.02
CA MET A 190 -6.08 4.31 -17.60
C MET A 190 -7.27 5.07 -17.01
N GLU A 191 -7.04 6.00 -16.08
CA GLU A 191 -8.13 6.79 -15.49
C GLU A 191 -8.88 7.61 -16.53
N MET A 192 -8.17 8.20 -17.51
CA MET A 192 -8.80 8.94 -18.61
C MET A 192 -9.64 8.05 -19.53
N LEU A 193 -9.21 6.80 -19.77
CA LEU A 193 -9.98 5.83 -20.56
C LEU A 193 -11.26 5.40 -19.84
N ASP A 194 -11.21 5.30 -18.50
CA ASP A 194 -12.36 4.98 -17.65
C ASP A 194 -13.29 6.18 -17.41
N GLY A 195 -12.99 7.34 -17.99
CA GLY A 195 -13.77 8.57 -17.85
C GLY A 195 -13.63 9.25 -16.48
N ILE A 196 -12.61 8.87 -15.71
CA ILE A 196 -12.30 9.42 -14.39
C ILE A 196 -11.27 10.53 -14.54
N TYR A 197 -11.33 11.54 -13.67
CA TYR A 197 -10.26 12.53 -13.58
C TYR A 197 -8.96 11.84 -13.19
N GLY A 198 -7.88 12.09 -13.95
CA GLY A 198 -6.55 11.51 -13.75
C GLY A 198 -5.88 11.91 -12.42
N LEU A 199 -6.47 11.52 -11.28
CA LEU A 199 -6.03 11.87 -9.94
C LEU A 199 -4.80 11.06 -9.54
N GLN A 200 -4.76 9.76 -9.83
CA GLN A 200 -3.71 8.88 -9.34
C GLN A 200 -2.34 9.25 -9.92
N CYS A 201 -2.28 9.83 -11.13
CA CYS A 201 -1.02 10.28 -11.74
C CYS A 201 -0.32 11.40 -10.95
N LEU A 202 -1.05 12.15 -10.12
CA LEU A 202 -0.51 13.21 -9.27
C LEU A 202 0.43 12.69 -8.18
N MET A 203 0.48 11.36 -7.99
CA MET A 203 1.54 10.70 -7.26
C MET A 203 2.95 11.05 -7.76
N VAL A 204 3.09 11.58 -8.99
CA VAL A 204 4.34 12.16 -9.52
C VAL A 204 4.99 13.18 -8.56
N LEU A 205 4.20 13.87 -7.73
CA LEU A 205 4.66 14.81 -6.70
C LEU A 205 5.54 14.14 -5.62
N ALA A 206 5.45 12.82 -5.47
CA ALA A 206 6.34 12.05 -4.59
C ALA A 206 7.79 12.00 -5.13
N LEU A 207 7.99 12.09 -6.45
CA LEU A 207 9.29 11.87 -7.07
C LEU A 207 10.38 12.86 -6.58
N PRO A 208 10.16 14.19 -6.57
CA PRO A 208 11.16 15.13 -6.04
C PRO A 208 11.52 14.87 -4.57
N ILE A 209 10.57 14.37 -3.78
CA ILE A 209 10.76 14.02 -2.36
C ILE A 209 11.64 12.76 -2.25
N MET A 210 11.36 11.73 -3.05
CA MET A 210 12.17 10.50 -3.11
C MET A 210 13.61 10.78 -3.56
N LEU A 211 13.82 11.65 -4.55
CA LEU A 211 15.15 11.99 -5.06
C LEU A 211 16.03 12.76 -4.05
N LYS A 212 15.42 13.44 -3.08
CA LYS A 212 16.13 14.09 -1.96
C LYS A 212 16.55 13.11 -0.86
N TYR A 213 16.28 11.81 -1.00
CA TYR A 213 16.66 10.80 -0.02
C TYR A 213 18.19 10.66 0.08
N ASN A 214 18.71 10.58 1.30
CA ASN A 214 20.16 10.54 1.58
C ASN A 214 20.66 9.22 2.17
N ASN A 215 19.94 8.11 1.97
CA ASN A 215 20.30 6.77 2.48
C ASN A 215 20.38 6.64 4.01
N GLN A 216 19.91 7.64 4.76
CA GLN A 216 19.88 7.58 6.21
C GLN A 216 18.48 7.26 6.73
N LYS A 217 18.41 6.45 7.79
CA LYS A 217 17.15 6.05 8.42
C LYS A 217 16.48 7.19 9.21
N GLY A 218 17.27 7.91 10.00
CA GLY A 218 16.76 8.85 11.02
C GLY A 218 16.13 8.13 12.22
N PRO A 219 15.38 8.86 13.07
CA PRO A 219 14.70 8.31 14.25
C PRO A 219 13.74 7.15 13.92
N GLY A 220 13.67 6.15 14.80
CA GLY A 220 12.87 4.95 14.58
C GLY A 220 11.56 4.91 15.38
N MET A 221 10.49 5.55 14.89
CA MET A 221 9.17 5.54 15.55
C MET A 221 8.21 4.51 14.96
N LYS A 222 8.63 3.24 14.90
CA LYS A 222 7.84 2.20 14.18
C LYS A 222 6.41 2.06 14.72
N TYR A 223 6.22 2.00 16.04
CA TYR A 223 4.90 1.76 16.66
C TYR A 223 3.94 2.93 16.44
N PHE A 224 4.45 4.15 16.41
CA PHE A 224 3.66 5.33 16.08
C PHE A 224 2.98 5.18 14.72
N PHE A 225 3.71 4.83 13.66
CA PHE A 225 3.12 4.66 12.33
C PHE A 225 2.10 3.50 12.26
N TYR A 226 2.34 2.40 12.99
CA TYR A 226 1.43 1.26 13.02
C TYR A 226 0.12 1.57 13.75
N ILE A 227 0.14 2.38 14.81
CA ILE A 227 -1.05 2.76 15.58
C ILE A 227 -1.77 3.93 14.90
N PHE A 228 -1.03 4.90 14.36
CA PHE A 228 -1.59 6.09 13.73
C PHE A 228 -2.48 5.72 12.54
N TYR A 229 -2.07 4.76 11.72
CA TYR A 229 -2.79 4.37 10.53
C TYR A 229 -4.26 3.94 10.79
N PRO A 230 -4.57 2.91 11.58
CA PRO A 230 -5.96 2.58 11.92
C PRO A 230 -6.68 3.69 12.68
N ALA A 231 -5.97 4.39 13.58
CA ALA A 231 -6.59 5.40 14.44
C ALA A 231 -7.10 6.61 13.64
N HIS A 232 -6.31 7.13 12.69
CA HIS A 232 -6.71 8.32 11.93
C HIS A 232 -7.80 8.01 10.89
N THR A 233 -7.75 6.85 10.21
CA THR A 233 -8.83 6.45 9.27
C THR A 233 -10.14 6.28 10.01
N PHE A 234 -10.13 5.62 11.18
CA PHE A 234 -11.31 5.48 12.03
C PHE A 234 -11.85 6.82 12.53
N LEU A 235 -10.96 7.68 13.03
CA LEU A 235 -11.37 9.00 13.52
C LEU A 235 -12.05 9.83 12.42
N LEU A 236 -11.46 9.88 11.22
CA LEU A 236 -12.02 10.65 10.11
C LEU A 236 -13.34 10.04 9.62
N PHE A 237 -13.43 8.71 9.50
CA PHE A 237 -14.69 8.01 9.21
C PHE A 237 -15.78 8.36 10.22
N TYR A 238 -15.48 8.26 11.52
CA TYR A 238 -16.44 8.50 12.58
C TYR A 238 -16.95 9.95 12.57
N LEU A 239 -16.03 10.90 12.44
CA LEU A 239 -16.39 12.32 12.38
C LEU A 239 -17.26 12.64 11.16
N ALA A 240 -16.91 12.12 9.99
CA ALA A 240 -17.62 12.42 8.75
C ALA A 240 -19.02 11.80 8.63
N ASN A 241 -19.31 10.73 9.37
CA ASN A 241 -20.60 10.02 9.25
C ASN A 241 -21.53 10.21 10.47
N PHE A 242 -20.99 10.57 11.63
CA PHE A 242 -21.77 10.60 12.88
C PHE A 242 -21.70 11.93 13.64
N VAL A 243 -20.92 12.91 13.17
CA VAL A 243 -20.75 14.20 13.85
C VAL A 243 -21.07 15.38 12.92
N PHE A 244 -20.51 15.38 11.72
CA PHE A 244 -20.76 16.37 10.68
C PHE A 244 -21.72 15.81 9.64
#